data_AF-A0A9J6H319-F1
#
_entry.id   AF-A0A9J6H319-F1
#
_cell.length_a   1.000
_cell.length_b   1.000
_cell.length_c   1.000
_cell.angle_alpha   90.00
_cell.angle_beta   90.00
_cell.angle_gamma   90.00
#
_symmetry.space_group_name_H-M   'P 1'
#
loop_
_entity.id
_entity.type
_entity.pdbx_description
1 polymer ?
#
loop_
_entity_poly.entity_id
_entity_poly.type
_entity_poly.pdbx_seq_one_letter_code
_entity_poly.pdbx_strand_id
1 'polypeptide(L)'
;MCDSCCSLTTKPLSDQALQQLTRNQDRDGLMYPSDKLVYALDILRMFAETALKEEPKLKKPLRTLQEAAVPAIVDSGLLSCPHSERPHHKELAQLICLKFIRPLLVNYASAATDKNDVYKSFSKKPLCRKYVKR
;
A
#
# COMPACT_ATOMS: atom_id res chain seq x y z
N MET A 1 -5.57 -15.66 -13.10
CA MET A 1 -5.86 -14.26 -13.52
C MET A 1 -6.30 -14.29 -14.97
N CYS A 2 -7.45 -13.69 -15.31
CA CYS A 2 -7.92 -13.56 -16.70
C CYS A 2 -7.57 -12.19 -17.29
N ASP A 3 -7.64 -12.06 -18.62
CA ASP A 3 -7.31 -10.81 -19.32
C ASP A 3 -8.19 -9.62 -18.90
N SER A 4 -9.45 -9.89 -18.54
CA SER A 4 -10.35 -8.87 -17.98
C SER A 4 -9.89 -8.37 -16.60
N CYS A 5 -9.22 -9.18 -15.80
CA CYS A 5 -8.63 -8.73 -14.54
C CYS A 5 -7.35 -7.91 -14.78
N CYS A 6 -6.60 -8.23 -15.83
CA CYS A 6 -5.45 -7.44 -16.24
C CYS A 6 -5.88 -6.05 -16.72
N SER A 7 -6.97 -5.95 -17.49
CA SER A 7 -7.50 -4.65 -17.93
C SER A 7 -8.08 -3.82 -16.78
N LEU A 8 -8.57 -4.45 -15.71
CA LEU A 8 -9.00 -3.74 -14.50
C LEU A 8 -7.82 -3.15 -13.72
N THR A 9 -6.62 -3.71 -13.83
CA THR A 9 -5.44 -3.26 -13.08
C THR A 9 -4.57 -2.29 -13.88
N THR A 10 -4.72 -2.25 -15.19
CA THR A 10 -3.91 -1.42 -16.10
C THR A 10 -4.71 -0.25 -16.66
N LYS A 11 -4.05 0.90 -16.80
CA LYS A 11 -4.67 2.07 -17.41
C LYS A 11 -4.85 1.85 -18.91
N PRO A 12 -6.03 2.14 -19.49
CA PRO A 12 -6.20 2.03 -20.93
C PRO A 12 -5.28 2.99 -21.68
N LEU A 13 -4.99 2.69 -22.95
CA LEU A 13 -4.36 3.66 -23.84
C LEU A 13 -5.27 4.88 -23.97
N SER A 14 -4.68 6.07 -23.77
CA SER A 14 -5.37 7.34 -23.84
C SER A 14 -4.56 8.30 -24.70
N ASP A 15 -5.26 9.01 -25.58
CA ASP A 15 -4.67 10.07 -26.42
C ASP A 15 -4.55 11.42 -25.68
N GLN A 16 -4.75 11.43 -24.36
CA GLN A 16 -4.49 12.62 -23.57
C GLN A 16 -3.01 13.00 -23.61
N ALA A 17 -2.74 14.23 -24.05
CA ALA A 17 -1.37 14.76 -24.23
C ALA A 17 -0.49 14.59 -22.99
N LEU A 18 -1.02 14.84 -21.78
CA LEU A 18 -0.28 14.66 -20.52
C LEU A 18 0.12 13.19 -20.26
N GLN A 19 -0.74 12.24 -20.62
CA GLN A 19 -0.44 10.83 -20.46
C GLN A 19 0.59 10.35 -21.49
N GLN A 20 0.53 10.88 -22.71
CA GLN A 20 1.53 10.61 -23.75
C GLN A 20 2.91 11.17 -23.37
N LEU A 21 2.97 12.38 -22.79
CA LEU A 21 4.23 12.94 -22.30
C LEU A 21 4.86 12.06 -21.21
N THR A 22 4.06 11.58 -20.27
CA THR A 22 4.54 10.69 -19.18
C THR A 22 5.10 9.38 -19.76
N ARG A 23 4.39 8.76 -20.72
CA ARG A 23 4.84 7.54 -21.41
C ARG A 23 6.14 7.75 -22.18
N ASN A 24 6.26 8.87 -22.89
CA ASN A 24 7.44 9.22 -23.66
C ASN A 24 8.67 9.43 -22.75
N GLN A 25 8.48 9.99 -21.55
CA GLN A 25 9.55 10.12 -20.55
C GLN A 25 9.98 8.76 -20.00
N ASP A 26 9.01 7.89 -19.74
CA ASP A 26 9.24 6.56 -19.17
C ASP A 26 9.68 5.52 -20.22
N ARG A 27 9.74 5.90 -21.51
CA ARG A 27 10.09 5.05 -22.67
C ARG A 27 9.31 3.74 -22.69
N ASP A 28 8.04 3.79 -22.30
CA ASP A 28 7.16 2.62 -22.15
C ASP A 28 7.70 1.51 -21.22
N GLY A 29 8.66 1.83 -20.33
CA GLY A 29 9.23 0.87 -19.38
C GLY A 29 8.36 0.61 -18.14
N LEU A 30 7.32 1.42 -17.93
CA LEU A 30 6.45 1.36 -16.76
C LEU A 30 5.00 1.03 -17.13
N MET A 31 4.38 0.19 -16.30
CA MET A 31 2.95 -0.10 -16.36
C MET A 31 2.20 0.88 -15.47
N TYR A 32 1.23 1.60 -16.03
CA TYR A 32 0.41 2.53 -15.26
C TYR A 32 -0.83 1.82 -14.72
N PRO A 33 -1.10 1.92 -13.41
CA PRO A 33 -2.29 1.32 -12.83
C PRO A 33 -3.56 2.04 -13.27
N SER A 34 -4.68 1.32 -13.32
CA SER A 34 -5.99 1.93 -13.55
C SER A 34 -6.40 2.80 -12.37
N ASP A 35 -7.24 3.81 -12.61
CA ASP A 35 -7.72 4.69 -11.54
C ASP A 35 -8.53 3.91 -10.48
N LYS A 36 -9.24 2.85 -10.89
CA LYS A 36 -9.95 1.94 -9.98
C LYS A 36 -8.98 1.19 -9.06
N LEU A 37 -7.86 0.72 -9.60
CA LEU A 37 -6.83 0.07 -8.80
C LEU A 37 -6.20 1.08 -7.84
N VAL A 38 -5.81 2.27 -8.31
CA VAL A 38 -5.24 3.32 -7.46
C VAL A 38 -6.18 3.66 -6.30
N TYR A 39 -7.47 3.82 -6.56
CA TYR A 39 -8.48 4.06 -5.53
C TYR A 39 -8.58 2.92 -4.50
N ALA A 40 -8.62 1.67 -4.96
CA ALA A 40 -8.64 0.51 -4.06
C ALA A 40 -7.37 0.41 -3.20
N LEU A 41 -6.21 0.72 -3.78
CA LEU A 41 -4.94 0.76 -3.06
C LEU A 41 -4.91 1.90 -2.03
N ASP A 42 -5.49 3.06 -2.34
CA ASP A 42 -5.57 4.17 -1.39
C ASP A 42 -6.44 3.84 -0.17
N ILE A 43 -7.60 3.20 -0.40
CA ILE A 43 -8.44 2.69 0.70
C ILE A 43 -7.67 1.67 1.54
N LEU A 44 -6.98 0.72 0.92
CA LEU A 44 -6.18 -0.27 1.63
C LEU A 44 -5.07 0.35 2.46
N ARG A 45 -4.43 1.40 1.94
CA ARG A 45 -3.41 2.18 2.68
C ARG A 45 -4.04 2.81 3.92
N MET A 46 -5.13 3.55 3.76
CA MET A 46 -5.81 4.21 4.89
C MET A 46 -6.27 3.20 5.94
N PHE A 47 -6.83 2.06 5.51
CA PHE A 47 -7.20 0.96 6.39
C PHE A 47 -6.02 0.42 7.18
N ALA A 48 -4.92 0.06 6.50
CA ALA A 48 -3.74 -0.50 7.15
C ALA A 48 -3.09 0.50 8.11
N GLU A 49 -2.96 1.77 7.71
CA GLU A 49 -2.41 2.82 8.57
C GLU A 49 -3.26 3.04 9.82
N THR A 50 -4.58 3.03 9.69
CA THR A 50 -5.50 3.19 10.82
C THR A 50 -5.39 1.99 11.77
N ALA A 51 -5.44 0.77 11.24
CA ALA A 51 -5.31 -0.44 12.03
C ALA A 51 -3.98 -0.52 12.80
N LEU A 52 -2.87 -0.09 12.18
CA LEU A 52 -1.55 -0.08 12.81
C LEU A 52 -1.35 1.07 13.81
N LYS A 53 -2.11 2.16 13.69
CA LYS A 53 -2.14 3.24 14.69
C LYS A 53 -2.90 2.82 15.94
N GLU A 54 -4.06 2.20 15.76
CA GLU A 54 -4.90 1.71 16.87
C GLU A 54 -4.26 0.52 17.59
N GLU A 55 -3.72 -0.46 16.84
CA GLU A 55 -3.10 -1.67 17.39
C GLU A 55 -1.67 -1.84 16.85
N PRO A 56 -0.67 -1.10 17.40
CA PRO A 56 0.70 -1.13 16.88
C PRO A 56 1.43 -2.46 17.11
N LYS A 57 0.91 -3.34 17.98
CA LYS A 57 1.47 -4.67 18.30
C LYS A 57 0.64 -5.80 17.69
N LEU A 58 -0.03 -5.54 16.57
CA LEU A 58 -0.87 -6.50 15.86
C LEU A 58 -0.10 -7.82 15.60
N LYS A 59 -0.63 -8.94 16.10
CA LYS A 59 -0.03 -10.26 15.90
C LYS A 59 -0.23 -10.69 14.44
N LYS A 60 0.84 -11.08 13.75
CA LYS A 60 0.81 -11.52 12.33
C LYS A 60 0.12 -10.49 11.42
N PRO A 61 0.63 -9.24 11.35
CA PRO A 61 -0.10 -8.10 10.80
C PRO A 61 -0.53 -8.29 9.34
N LEU A 62 0.34 -8.89 8.51
CA LEU A 62 -0.01 -9.18 7.11
C LEU A 62 -1.24 -10.08 6.99
N ARG A 63 -1.29 -11.15 7.79
CA ARG A 63 -2.39 -12.12 7.76
C ARG A 63 -3.68 -11.50 8.29
N THR A 64 -3.61 -10.82 9.43
CA THR A 64 -4.78 -10.18 10.05
C THR A 64 -5.39 -9.11 9.15
N LEU A 65 -4.57 -8.24 8.56
CA LEU A 65 -5.05 -7.21 7.64
C LEU A 65 -5.61 -7.83 6.36
N GLN A 66 -5.00 -8.89 5.83
CA GLN A 66 -5.49 -9.59 4.65
C GLN A 66 -6.85 -10.28 4.91
N GLU A 67 -6.99 -10.99 6.04
CA GLU A 67 -8.23 -11.66 6.43
C GLU A 67 -9.41 -10.68 6.57
N ALA A 68 -9.13 -9.44 7.01
CA ALA A 68 -10.13 -8.37 7.10
C ALA A 68 -10.39 -7.67 5.74
N ALA A 69 -9.34 -7.38 4.97
CA ALA A 69 -9.44 -6.56 3.76
C ALA A 69 -10.02 -7.32 2.55
N VAL A 70 -9.66 -8.58 2.37
CA VAL A 70 -10.11 -9.39 1.23
C VAL A 70 -11.64 -9.49 1.13
N PRO A 71 -12.39 -9.86 2.18
CA PRO A 71 -13.85 -9.91 2.09
C PRO A 71 -14.45 -8.51 1.82
N ALA A 72 -13.92 -7.46 2.44
CA ALA A 72 -14.40 -6.08 2.21
C ALA A 72 -14.25 -5.64 0.75
N ILE A 73 -13.13 -5.98 0.08
CA ILE A 73 -12.95 -5.69 -1.35
C ILE A 73 -13.96 -6.50 -2.18
N VAL A 74 -14.13 -7.79 -1.87
CA VAL A 74 -15.04 -8.66 -2.61
C VAL A 74 -16.48 -8.16 -2.50
N ASP A 75 -16.93 -7.84 -1.29
CA ASP A 75 -18.30 -7.39 -1.02
C ASP A 75 -18.59 -5.99 -1.58
N SER A 76 -17.57 -5.13 -1.69
CA SER A 76 -17.72 -3.79 -2.28
C SER A 76 -17.94 -3.80 -3.80
N GLY A 77 -17.67 -4.92 -4.49
CA GLY A 77 -17.69 -5.00 -5.95
C GLY A 77 -16.55 -4.24 -6.64
N LEU A 78 -15.61 -3.65 -5.89
CA LEU A 78 -14.41 -3.02 -6.46
C LEU A 78 -13.58 -4.06 -7.20
N LEU A 79 -13.14 -3.72 -8.42
CA LEU A 79 -12.35 -4.62 -9.29
C LEU A 79 -13.08 -5.93 -9.62
N SER A 80 -14.42 -5.92 -9.64
CA SER A 80 -15.21 -7.07 -10.08
C SER A 80 -14.99 -7.34 -11.57
N CYS A 81 -14.62 -8.57 -11.90
CA CYS A 81 -14.44 -9.01 -13.28
C CYS A 81 -15.81 -9.30 -13.93
N PRO A 82 -16.12 -8.75 -15.12
CA PRO A 82 -17.40 -8.96 -15.79
C PRO A 82 -17.61 -10.42 -16.27
N HIS A 83 -16.53 -11.18 -16.45
CA HIS A 83 -16.58 -12.54 -17.02
C HIS A 83 -16.47 -13.64 -15.95
N SER A 84 -16.56 -13.33 -14.65
CA SER A 84 -16.13 -14.29 -13.64
C SER A 84 -16.97 -14.37 -12.37
N GLU A 85 -17.01 -15.58 -11.81
CA GLU A 85 -17.70 -15.90 -10.57
C GLU A 85 -16.96 -15.35 -9.34
N ARG A 86 -17.68 -15.22 -8.22
CA ARG A 86 -17.17 -14.81 -6.89
C ARG A 86 -15.78 -15.38 -6.50
N PRO A 87 -15.43 -16.67 -6.70
CA PRO A 87 -14.11 -17.18 -6.36
C PRO A 87 -12.96 -16.46 -7.07
N HIS A 88 -13.15 -16.03 -8.32
CA HIS A 88 -12.10 -15.37 -9.09
C HIS A 88 -11.81 -13.95 -8.59
N HIS A 89 -12.88 -13.22 -8.23
CA HIS A 89 -12.75 -11.89 -7.63
C HIS A 89 -12.02 -11.96 -6.28
N LYS A 90 -12.29 -13.02 -5.51
CA LYS A 90 -11.58 -13.29 -4.25
C LYS A 90 -10.10 -13.54 -4.46
N GLU A 91 -9.69 -14.31 -5.48
CA GLU A 91 -8.28 -14.53 -5.80
C GLU A 91 -7.56 -13.22 -6.18
N LEU A 92 -8.20 -12.38 -7.01
CA LEU A 92 -7.66 -11.07 -7.37
C LEU A 92 -7.48 -10.19 -6.13
N ALA A 93 -8.50 -10.10 -5.28
CA ALA A 93 -8.44 -9.34 -4.04
C ALA A 93 -7.34 -9.86 -3.10
N GLN A 94 -7.19 -11.19 -2.98
CA GLN A 94 -6.11 -11.80 -2.19
C GLN A 94 -4.73 -11.41 -2.71
N LEU A 95 -4.52 -11.44 -4.03
CA LEU A 95 -3.25 -11.08 -4.65
C LEU A 95 -2.92 -9.60 -4.42
N ILE A 96 -3.89 -8.71 -4.62
CA ILE A 96 -3.71 -7.27 -4.40
C ILE A 96 -3.38 -7.00 -2.94
N CYS A 97 -4.17 -7.51 -1.99
CA CYS A 97 -3.93 -7.36 -0.56
C CYS A 97 -2.54 -7.89 -0.17
N LEU A 98 -2.17 -9.09 -0.62
CA LEU A 98 -0.87 -9.68 -0.28
C LEU A 98 0.30 -8.83 -0.81
N LYS A 99 0.23 -8.42 -2.08
CA LYS A 99 1.31 -7.69 -2.75
C LYS A 99 1.42 -6.25 -2.24
N PHE A 100 0.32 -5.64 -1.82
CA PHE A 100 0.30 -4.24 -1.40
C PHE A 100 0.46 -4.03 0.12
N ILE A 101 -0.16 -4.87 0.95
CA ILE A 101 -0.05 -4.74 2.42
C ILE A 101 1.38 -5.02 2.88
N ARG A 102 2.10 -5.95 2.23
CA ARG A 102 3.48 -6.28 2.59
C ARG A 102 4.43 -5.05 2.54
N PRO A 103 4.55 -4.30 1.42
CA PRO A 103 5.38 -3.11 1.39
C PRO A 103 4.86 -1.99 2.31
N LEU A 104 3.54 -1.86 2.51
CA LEU A 104 3.01 -0.90 3.50
C LEU A 104 3.53 -1.19 4.91
N LEU A 105 3.51 -2.45 5.33
CA LEU A 105 4.02 -2.86 6.65
C LEU A 105 5.52 -2.60 6.79
N VAL A 106 6.31 -2.88 5.75
CA VAL A 106 7.75 -2.60 5.73
C VAL A 106 8.00 -1.09 5.86
N ASN A 107 7.27 -0.27 5.10
CA ASN A 107 7.40 1.18 5.15
C ASN A 107 6.98 1.74 6.52
N TYR A 108 5.88 1.23 7.10
CA TYR A 108 5.43 1.62 8.43
C TYR A 108 6.46 1.29 9.51
N ALA A 109 7.00 0.07 9.50
CA ALA A 109 8.03 -0.35 10.45
C ALA A 109 9.33 0.45 10.29
N SER A 110 9.73 0.74 9.06
CA SER A 110 10.91 1.56 8.75
C SER A 110 10.71 2.98 9.28
N ALA A 111 9.59 3.63 8.97
CA ALA A 111 9.27 4.97 9.45
C ALA A 111 9.21 5.06 10.99
N ALA A 112 8.70 4.02 11.66
CA ALA A 112 8.71 3.94 13.12
C ALA A 112 10.14 3.78 13.67
N THR A 113 10.99 3.00 13.00
CA THR A 113 12.39 2.79 13.38
C THR A 113 13.22 4.06 13.20
N ASP A 114 13.08 4.73 12.06
CA ASP A 114 13.81 5.97 11.74
C ASP A 114 13.51 7.08 12.75
N LYS A 115 12.23 7.24 13.13
CA LYS A 115 11.83 8.19 14.19
C LYS A 115 12.53 7.90 15.52
N ASN A 116 12.66 6.62 15.87
CA ASN A 116 13.31 6.20 17.11
C ASN A 116 14.84 6.34 17.05
N ASP A 117 15.45 6.20 15.87
CA ASP A 117 16.90 6.28 15.70
C ASP A 117 17.42 7.71 15.83
N VAL A 118 16.68 8.69 15.27
CA VAL A 118 16.92 10.12 15.48
C VAL A 118 16.94 10.43 16.99
N TYR A 119 15.98 9.93 17.76
CA TYR A 119 15.92 10.15 19.20
C TYR A 119 17.10 9.52 19.96
N LYS A 120 17.55 8.33 19.54
CA LYS A 120 18.72 7.66 20.13
C LYS A 120 20.02 8.46 19.92
N SER A 121 20.17 9.11 18.77
CA SER A 121 21.34 9.95 18.50
C SER A 121 21.41 11.17 19.43
N PHE A 122 20.26 11.79 19.74
CA PHE A 122 20.18 12.94 20.67
C PHE A 122 20.27 12.56 22.15
N SER A 123 19.91 11.32 22.50
CA SER A 123 19.95 10.81 23.88
C SER A 123 21.38 10.59 24.42
N LYS A 124 22.40 10.57 23.54
CA LYS A 124 23.80 10.30 23.89
C LYS A 124 24.63 11.56 24.16
N LYS A 125 24.04 12.71 24.50
CA LYS A 125 24.83 13.85 24.98
C LYS A 125 25.54 13.45 26.29
N PRO A 126 26.89 13.48 26.34
CA PRO A 126 27.61 13.12 27.56
C PRO A 126 27.18 14.01 28.73
N LEU A 127 26.86 13.40 29.88
CA LEU A 127 26.42 14.11 31.09
C LEU A 127 27.46 15.16 31.56
N CYS A 128 28.74 14.96 31.24
CA CYS A 128 29.82 15.88 31.53
C CYS A 128 29.72 17.25 30.81
N ARG A 129 28.80 17.43 29.86
CA ARG A 129 28.51 18.73 29.21
C ARG A 129 27.36 19.51 29.85
N LYS A 130 26.72 19.00 30.91
CA LYS A 130 25.69 19.72 31.69
C LYS A 130 26.30 20.41 32.91
N TYR A 131 27.24 21.32 32.71
CA TYR A 131 27.67 22.27 33.76
C TYR A 131 27.05 23.64 33.45
N VAL A 132 25.96 23.97 34.12
CA VAL A 132 25.52 25.36 34.30
C VAL A 132 26.03 25.76 35.69
N LYS A 133 27.04 26.63 35.74
CA LYS A 133 27.47 27.24 37.00
C LYS A 133 26.30 28.09 37.54
N ARG A 134 25.97 27.90 38.81
CA ARG A 134 25.09 28.79 39.57
C ARG A 134 25.79 30.12 39.83
#